data_AF-A0A952B014-F1
#
_entry.id   AF-A0A952B014-F1
#
_cell.length_a   1.000
_cell.length_b   1.000
_cell.length_c   1.000
_cell.angle_alpha   90.00
_cell.angle_beta   90.00
_cell.angle_gamma   90.00
#
_symmetry.space_group_name_H-M   'P 1'
#
loop_
_entity.id
_entity.type
_entity.pdbx_description
1 polymer ?
#
loop_
_entity_poly.entity_id
_entity_poly.type
_entity_poly.pdbx_seq_one_letter_code
_entity_poly.pdbx_strand_id
1 'polypeptide(L)'
;MTARFIRILLLLGVVVAVTWVAARHARPPSLTGVWRDQSPAALLYEFRDDGSVWLVREDGNRPIFNYQLKDGDQLVLYDGMGRRRELLIDLTADRLVLREQRDPPAIFGEFRRER
;
A
#
# COMPACT_ATOMS: atom_id res chain seq x y z
N MET A 1 -18.14 -49.07 -1.55
CA MET A 1 -17.04 -48.16 -1.96
C MET A 1 -17.49 -46.68 -2.07
N THR A 2 -18.66 -46.30 -1.55
CA THR A 2 -19.32 -45.00 -1.80
C THR A 2 -19.09 -43.95 -0.71
N ALA A 3 -19.00 -44.36 0.56
CA ALA A 3 -18.86 -43.43 1.69
C ALA A 3 -17.52 -42.67 1.73
N ARG A 4 -16.44 -43.27 1.20
CA ARG A 4 -15.11 -42.61 1.13
C ARG A 4 -15.07 -41.50 0.07
N PHE A 5 -15.72 -41.71 -1.09
CA PHE A 5 -15.80 -40.70 -2.15
C PHE A 5 -16.62 -39.48 -1.76
N ILE A 6 -17.72 -39.68 -1.03
CA ILE A 6 -18.57 -38.59 -0.53
C ILE A 6 -17.82 -37.71 0.48
N ARG A 7 -17.00 -38.31 1.36
CA ARG A 7 -16.16 -37.56 2.31
C ARG A 7 -15.09 -36.72 1.62
N ILE A 8 -14.46 -37.23 0.56
CA ILE A 8 -13.46 -36.49 -0.21
C ILE A 8 -14.10 -35.29 -0.92
N LEU A 9 -15.28 -35.47 -1.52
CA LEU A 9 -16.02 -34.38 -2.17
C LEU A 9 -16.46 -33.30 -1.18
N LEU A 10 -16.93 -33.68 0.00
CA LEU A 10 -17.26 -32.73 1.08
C LEU A 10 -16.03 -31.96 1.56
N LEU A 11 -14.89 -32.64 1.75
CA LEU A 11 -13.64 -31.98 2.14
C LEU A 11 -13.15 -30.99 1.06
N LEU A 12 -13.23 -31.36 -0.23
CA LEU A 12 -12.90 -30.45 -1.33
C LEU A 12 -13.81 -29.22 -1.35
N GLY A 13 -15.12 -29.41 -1.14
CA GLY A 13 -16.08 -28.31 -1.06
C GLY A 13 -15.78 -27.32 0.06
N VAL A 14 -15.38 -27.82 1.24
CA VAL A 14 -14.98 -26.98 2.38
C VAL A 14 -13.70 -26.21 2.09
N VAL A 15 -12.69 -26.84 1.47
CA VAL A 15 -11.44 -26.16 1.12
C VAL A 15 -11.69 -25.03 0.13
N VAL A 16 -12.49 -25.25 -0.91
CA VAL A 16 -12.85 -24.21 -1.89
C VAL A 16 -13.64 -23.08 -1.24
N ALA A 17 -14.58 -23.37 -0.35
CA ALA A 17 -15.33 -22.34 0.37
C ALA A 17 -14.42 -21.50 1.27
N VAL A 18 -13.49 -22.13 1.99
CA VAL A 18 -12.55 -21.43 2.88
C VAL A 18 -11.58 -20.54 2.09
N THR A 19 -11.03 -21.03 0.98
CA THR A 19 -10.11 -20.23 0.15
C THR A 19 -10.83 -19.07 -0.53
N TRP A 20 -12.07 -19.26 -0.97
CA TRP A 20 -12.86 -18.21 -1.61
C TRP A 20 -13.28 -17.11 -0.62
N VAL A 21 -13.67 -17.49 0.59
CA VAL A 21 -13.97 -16.54 1.67
C VAL A 21 -12.70 -15.79 2.11
N ALA A 22 -11.56 -16.47 2.23
CA ALA A 22 -10.28 -15.83 2.56
C ALA A 22 -9.84 -14.82 1.49
N ALA A 23 -9.99 -15.16 0.20
CA ALA A 23 -9.67 -14.26 -0.90
C ALA A 23 -10.57 -13.02 -0.94
N ARG A 24 -11.86 -13.15 -0.59
CA ARG A 24 -12.80 -12.01 -0.50
C ARG A 24 -12.55 -11.09 0.71
N HIS A 25 -11.95 -11.61 1.77
CA HIS A 25 -11.66 -10.82 2.98
C HIS A 25 -10.26 -10.21 2.99
N ALA A 26 -9.42 -10.50 1.99
CA ALA A 26 -8.18 -9.78 1.80
C ALA A 26 -8.53 -8.32 1.44
N ARG A 27 -8.45 -7.42 2.43
CA ARG A 27 -8.61 -5.99 2.19
C ARG A 27 -7.55 -5.55 1.18
N PRO A 28 -7.93 -4.74 0.17
CA PRO A 28 -6.94 -4.16 -0.72
C PRO A 28 -5.89 -3.41 0.11
N PRO A 29 -4.61 -3.48 -0.26
CA PRO A 29 -3.59 -2.77 0.48
C PRO A 29 -3.92 -1.27 0.43
N SER A 30 -3.93 -0.63 1.60
CA SER A 30 -4.21 0.79 1.73
C SER A 30 -2.91 1.58 1.73
N LEU A 31 -2.92 2.77 1.14
CA LEU A 31 -1.81 3.72 1.27
C LEU A 31 -1.81 4.37 2.66
N THR A 32 -2.97 4.56 3.27
CA THR A 32 -3.11 5.22 4.57
C THR A 32 -2.36 4.47 5.67
N GLY A 33 -1.60 5.20 6.48
CA GLY A 33 -0.82 4.69 7.60
C GLY A 33 0.59 5.26 7.62
N VAL A 34 1.39 4.76 8.54
CA VAL A 34 2.78 5.19 8.74
C VAL A 34 3.72 4.29 7.93
N TRP A 35 4.64 4.92 7.22
CA TRP A 35 5.60 4.30 6.32
C TRP A 35 7.00 4.80 6.62
N ARG A 36 7.93 3.86 6.77
CA ARG A 36 9.35 4.11 6.97
C ARG A 36 10.10 4.03 5.65
N ASP A 37 10.67 5.15 5.24
CA ASP A 37 11.61 5.23 4.12
C ASP A 37 12.80 4.28 4.37
N GLN A 38 13.21 3.55 3.34
CA GLN A 38 14.35 2.63 3.37
C GLN A 38 15.68 3.31 3.01
N SER A 39 15.69 4.63 2.82
CA SER A 39 16.92 5.42 2.71
C SER A 39 17.72 5.44 4.02
N PRO A 40 19.01 5.84 4.01
CA PRO A 40 19.83 5.93 5.23
C PRO A 40 19.26 6.83 6.33
N ALA A 41 18.39 7.79 5.98
CA ALA A 41 17.73 8.67 6.93
C ALA A 41 16.55 8.00 7.67
N ALA A 42 16.00 6.92 7.12
CA ALA A 42 14.92 6.11 7.70
C ALA A 42 13.71 6.90 8.22
N LEU A 43 13.34 7.98 7.50
CA LEU A 43 12.29 8.90 7.90
C LEU A 43 10.91 8.21 7.91
N LEU A 44 10.06 8.64 8.84
CA LEU A 44 8.69 8.16 8.96
C LEU A 44 7.71 9.16 8.34
N TYR A 45 6.85 8.65 7.47
CA TYR A 45 5.82 9.42 6.78
C TYR A 45 4.44 8.81 7.07
N GLU A 46 3.50 9.63 7.49
CA GLU A 46 2.11 9.23 7.70
C GLU A 46 1.25 9.74 6.54
N PHE A 47 0.71 8.82 5.74
CA PHE A 47 -0.29 9.11 4.72
C PHE A 47 -1.67 9.01 5.39
N ARG A 48 -2.47 10.05 5.31
CA ARG A 48 -3.78 10.13 5.98
C ARG A 48 -4.92 10.08 4.97
N ASP A 49 -6.09 9.60 5.42
CA ASP A 49 -7.29 9.47 4.59
C ASP A 49 -7.83 10.82 4.07
N ASP A 50 -7.42 11.94 4.68
CA ASP A 50 -7.74 13.29 4.23
C ASP A 50 -6.88 13.77 3.04
N GLY A 51 -5.94 12.95 2.56
CA GLY A 51 -5.03 13.28 1.47
C GLY A 51 -3.80 14.06 1.92
N SER A 52 -3.51 14.19 3.21
CA SER A 52 -2.27 14.81 3.69
C SER A 52 -1.17 13.77 3.95
N VAL A 53 0.08 14.19 3.74
CA VAL A 53 1.29 13.43 4.10
C VAL A 53 2.04 14.19 5.16
N TRP A 54 2.27 13.54 6.30
CA TRP A 54 2.94 14.12 7.45
C TRP A 54 4.30 13.48 7.64
N LEU A 55 5.29 14.29 7.99
CA LEU A 55 6.56 13.79 8.51
C LEU A 55 6.41 13.53 10.00
N VAL A 56 6.65 12.30 10.43
CA VAL A 56 6.56 11.87 11.83
C VAL A 56 7.95 11.99 12.46
N ARG A 57 8.03 12.70 13.59
CA ARG A 57 9.28 12.94 14.33
C ARG A 57 9.02 12.98 15.82
N GLU A 58 10.08 12.83 16.62
CA GLU A 58 10.02 12.94 18.08
C GLU A 58 9.62 14.35 18.55
N ASP A 59 10.05 15.39 17.83
CA ASP A 59 9.75 16.79 18.13
C ASP A 59 8.36 17.24 17.64
N GLY A 60 7.64 16.37 16.94
CA GLY A 60 6.27 16.59 16.49
C GLY A 60 6.04 16.28 15.02
N ASN A 61 4.77 16.00 14.68
CA ASN A 61 4.38 15.69 13.32
C ASN A 61 4.04 16.97 12.56
N ARG A 62 4.46 17.06 11.29
CA ARG A 62 4.14 18.22 10.44
C ARG A 62 3.70 17.80 9.04
N PRO A 63 2.70 18.46 8.45
CA PRO A 63 2.33 18.22 7.06
C PRO A 63 3.46 18.67 6.14
N ILE A 64 3.80 17.86 5.15
CA ILE A 64 4.86 18.15 4.18
C ILE A 64 4.37 18.08 2.74
N PHE A 65 3.34 17.29 2.47
CA PHE A 65 2.71 17.18 1.15
C PHE A 65 1.21 16.99 1.31
N ASN A 66 0.47 17.26 0.24
CA ASN A 66 -0.82 16.63 0.00
C ASN A 66 -0.65 15.59 -1.10
N TYR A 67 -1.54 14.60 -1.16
CA TYR A 67 -1.53 13.57 -2.16
C TYR A 67 -2.93 13.30 -2.71
N GLN A 68 -2.96 12.84 -3.96
CA GLN A 68 -4.16 12.31 -4.58
C GLN A 68 -3.82 10.99 -5.28
N LEU A 69 -4.62 9.96 -5.04
CA LEU A 69 -4.56 8.72 -5.80
C LEU A 69 -5.42 8.85 -7.07
N LYS A 70 -4.83 8.52 -8.22
CA LYS A 70 -5.51 8.41 -9.51
C LYS A 70 -5.44 6.96 -9.99
N ASP A 71 -6.56 6.44 -10.47
CA ASP A 71 -6.68 5.12 -11.13
C ASP A 71 -6.12 3.91 -10.35
N GLY A 72 -5.80 4.09 -9.06
CA GLY A 72 -5.30 3.05 -8.16
C GLY A 72 -3.80 2.74 -8.27
N ASP A 73 -3.12 3.22 -9.30
CA ASP A 73 -1.69 2.97 -9.57
C ASP A 73 -0.85 4.25 -9.72
N GLN A 74 -1.48 5.43 -9.63
CA GLN A 74 -0.81 6.72 -9.71
C GLN A 74 -1.03 7.54 -8.43
N LEU A 75 0.06 8.13 -7.95
CA LEU A 75 0.09 9.07 -6.83
C LEU A 75 0.55 10.43 -7.32
N VAL A 76 -0.26 11.45 -7.09
CA VAL A 76 0.12 12.84 -7.33
C VAL A 76 0.46 13.48 -6.00
N LEU A 77 1.71 13.90 -5.80
CA LEU A 77 2.17 14.66 -4.63
C LEU A 77 2.15 16.16 -4.91
N TYR A 78 1.69 16.95 -3.95
CA TYR A 78 1.63 18.41 -3.98
C TYR A 78 2.43 18.97 -2.82
N ASP A 79 3.35 19.89 -3.08
CA ASP A 79 4.24 20.46 -2.06
C ASP A 79 3.70 21.71 -1.34
N GLY A 80 2.44 22.05 -1.58
CA GLY A 80 1.79 23.25 -1.03
C GLY A 80 2.24 24.57 -1.67
N MET A 81 3.23 24.56 -2.56
CA MET A 81 3.71 25.74 -3.30
C MET A 81 3.27 25.72 -4.78
N GLY A 82 2.31 24.87 -5.11
CA GLY A 82 1.77 24.71 -6.47
C GLY A 82 2.58 23.77 -7.36
N ARG A 83 3.69 23.19 -6.90
CA ARG A 83 4.39 22.15 -7.64
C ARG A 83 3.72 20.81 -7.38
N ARG A 84 3.59 20.02 -8.43
CA ARG A 84 3.09 18.65 -8.34
C ARG A 84 4.07 17.66 -8.95
N ARG A 85 4.07 16.43 -8.44
CA ARG A 85 4.83 15.31 -8.97
C ARG A 85 3.91 14.10 -9.13
N GLU A 86 3.91 13.52 -10.32
CA GLU A 86 3.14 12.31 -10.62
C GLU A 86 4.08 11.10 -10.53
N LEU A 87 3.67 10.10 -9.76
CA LEU A 87 4.45 8.92 -9.42
C LEU A 87 3.60 7.67 -9.66
N LEU A 88 4.23 6.60 -10.14
CA LEU A 88 3.63 5.27 -10.14
C LEU A 88 3.78 4.64 -8.75
N ILE A 89 2.76 3.89 -8.33
CA ILE A 89 2.76 3.18 -7.05
C ILE A 89 2.77 1.67 -7.24
N ASP A 90 3.70 1.00 -6.56
CA ASP A 90 3.65 -0.44 -6.28
C ASP A 90 3.33 -0.59 -4.79
N LEU A 91 2.09 -0.97 -4.46
CA LEU A 91 1.58 -1.03 -3.10
C LEU A 91 1.18 -2.45 -2.71
N THR A 92 1.70 -2.90 -1.56
CA THR A 92 1.36 -4.16 -0.90
C THR A 92 0.99 -3.88 0.57
N ALA A 93 0.68 -4.93 1.33
CA ALA A 93 0.32 -4.78 2.75
C ALA A 93 1.44 -4.15 3.59
N ASP A 94 2.71 -4.40 3.27
CA ASP A 94 3.87 -3.98 4.07
C ASP A 94 4.93 -3.19 3.30
N ARG A 95 4.81 -3.08 1.97
CA ARG A 95 5.74 -2.36 1.10
C ARG A 95 5.02 -1.36 0.21
N LEU A 96 5.61 -0.18 0.08
CA LEU A 96 5.26 0.87 -0.88
C LEU A 96 6.50 1.25 -1.67
N VAL A 97 6.42 1.23 -3.00
CA VAL A 97 7.47 1.75 -3.87
C VAL A 97 6.88 2.85 -4.74
N LEU A 98 7.53 4.01 -4.75
CA LEU A 98 7.18 5.15 -5.58
C LEU A 98 8.17 5.24 -6.74
N ARG A 99 7.68 5.35 -7.98
CA ARG A 99 8.52 5.46 -9.17
C ARG A 99 8.19 6.70 -9.98
N GLU A 100 9.22 7.32 -10.56
CA GLU A 100 9.04 8.40 -11.52
C GLU A 100 8.50 7.86 -12.85
N GLN A 101 7.58 8.61 -13.48
CA GLN A 101 7.03 8.27 -14.79
C GLN A 101 7.99 8.70 -15.91
N ARG A 102 9.12 8.01 -16.01
CA ARG A 102 10.13 8.17 -17.07
C ARG A 102 10.55 6.81 -17.62
N ASP A 103 11.28 6.77 -18.73
CA ASP A 103 11.76 5.53 -19.34
C ASP A 103 13.30 5.43 -19.31
N PRO A 104 13.90 4.47 -18.58
CA PRO A 104 13.25 3.49 -17.69
C PRO A 104 12.77 4.13 -16.37
N PRO A 105 11.73 3.58 -15.72
CA PRO A 105 11.21 4.11 -14.46
C PRO A 105 12.27 4.08 -13.37
N ALA A 106 12.49 5.22 -12.71
CA ALA A 106 13.41 5.31 -11.59
C ALA A 106 12.68 5.29 -10.26
N ILE A 107 13.28 4.63 -9.27
CA ILE A 107 12.76 4.59 -7.92
C ILE A 107 12.94 5.97 -7.29
N PHE A 108 11.81 6.58 -6.92
CA PHE A 108 11.78 7.81 -6.16
C PHE A 108 11.96 7.53 -4.66
N GLY A 109 11.34 6.46 -4.16
CA GLY A 109 11.49 6.01 -2.78
C GLY A 109 10.93 4.61 -2.55
N GLU A 110 11.52 3.91 -1.59
CA GLU A 110 11.04 2.62 -1.10
C GLU A 110 10.69 2.75 0.37
N PHE A 111 9.55 2.19 0.75
CA PHE A 111 9.02 2.34 2.10
C PHE A 111 8.51 1.01 2.62
N ARG A 112 8.64 0.83 3.93
CA ARG A 112 8.07 -0.27 4.68
C ARG A 112 7.01 0.25 5.62
N ARG A 113 5.89 -0.46 5.75
CA ARG A 113 4.84 -0.08 6.70
C ARG A 113 5.37 -0.19 8.13
N GLU A 114 5.17 0.87 8.91
CA GLU A 114 5.39 0.85 10.35
C GLU A 114 4.18 0.18 11.01
N ARG A 115 4.42 -0.76 11.92
CA ARG A 115 3.40 -1.65 12.49
C ARG A 115 2.43 -0.92 13.43
#